data_AF-A0A3B9XHH4-F1
#
_entry.id   AF-A0A3B9XHH4-F1
#
_cell.length_a   1.000
_cell.length_b   1.000
_cell.length_c   1.000
_cell.angle_alpha   90.00
_cell.angle_beta   90.00
_cell.angle_gamma   90.00
#
_symmetry.space_group_name_H-M   'P 1'
#
loop_
_entity.id
_entity.type
_entity.pdbx_description
1 polymer ?
#
loop_
_entity_poly.entity_id
_entity_poly.type
_entity_poly.pdbx_seq_one_letter_code
_entity_poly.pdbx_strand_id
1 'polypeptide(L)'
;MKFKHYDQTMTYDGSQLHSLFNYLKHDMMGDSLLSFIGPCQVSLAEMVDGEDKKEKAKICSKEMLHFVVEIFHQSLFSAVCMQRLMADLSISRIIDLSPKEEAKTLRRSGDDIYLKDKKLSISVATSSPVSQLIHFAINTTTEGTPVPTISLKELEVDPLELAKRIGESVVAEYDDILAATTKVHWVK
;
A
#
# COMPACT_ATOMS: atom_id res chain seq x y z
N MET A 1 2.74 2.22 15.53
CA MET A 1 3.04 2.92 14.25
C MET A 1 2.22 4.21 14.16
N LYS A 2 2.70 5.27 13.50
CA LYS A 2 1.91 6.50 13.27
C LYS A 2 1.19 6.45 11.92
N PHE A 3 -0.07 6.85 11.86
CA PHE A 3 -0.83 7.01 10.62
C PHE A 3 -1.21 8.47 10.37
N LYS A 4 -1.13 8.91 9.12
CA LYS A 4 -1.57 10.23 8.66
C LYS A 4 -2.08 10.16 7.22
N HIS A 5 -3.22 10.78 6.96
CA HIS A 5 -3.64 11.12 5.60
C HIS A 5 -3.12 12.52 5.24
N TYR A 6 -2.62 12.69 4.02
CA TYR A 6 -2.20 13.98 3.48
C TYR A 6 -3.31 14.52 2.57
N ASP A 7 -3.95 15.60 3.01
CA ASP A 7 -5.18 16.13 2.41
C ASP A 7 -4.98 16.78 1.03
N GLN A 8 -3.73 17.05 0.64
CA GLN A 8 -3.42 17.62 -0.68
C GLN A 8 -3.07 16.53 -1.68
N THR A 9 -3.39 16.78 -2.95
CA THR A 9 -3.00 15.88 -4.03
C THR A 9 -1.48 15.84 -4.18
N MET A 10 -0.92 14.64 -4.27
CA MET A 10 0.50 14.39 -4.54
C MET A 10 0.64 13.28 -5.59
N THR A 11 1.42 13.53 -6.63
CA THR A 11 1.76 12.50 -7.61
C THR A 11 2.75 11.51 -7.01
N TYR A 12 2.47 10.22 -7.15
CA TYR A 12 3.46 9.18 -6.89
C TYR A 12 4.26 8.88 -8.16
N ASP A 13 5.54 9.21 -8.14
CA ASP A 13 6.48 8.97 -9.25
C ASP A 13 7.57 7.95 -8.91
N GLY A 14 7.47 7.35 -7.72
CA GLY A 14 8.45 6.43 -7.15
C GLY A 14 9.48 7.12 -6.25
N SER A 15 9.70 8.44 -6.44
CA SER A 15 10.68 9.18 -5.62
C SER A 15 10.26 9.31 -4.16
N GLN A 16 9.01 9.01 -3.80
CA GLN A 16 8.54 9.00 -2.41
C GLN A 16 8.99 7.73 -1.66
N LEU A 17 9.40 6.66 -2.36
CA LEU A 17 9.82 5.40 -1.76
C LEU A 17 11.31 5.41 -1.39
N HIS A 18 11.71 6.34 -0.52
CA HIS A 18 13.06 6.41 0.05
C HIS A 18 13.02 6.64 1.57
N SER A 19 14.15 6.35 2.23
CA SER A 19 14.25 6.43 3.68
C SER A 19 13.98 7.84 4.19
N LEU A 20 13.23 7.95 5.29
CA LEU A 20 12.88 9.19 5.98
C LEU A 20 11.95 10.12 5.22
N PHE A 21 11.36 9.72 4.09
CA PHE A 21 10.39 10.56 3.36
C PHE A 21 9.26 11.03 4.28
N ASN A 22 8.61 10.10 4.98
CA ASN A 22 7.50 10.38 5.89
C ASN A 22 7.92 11.31 7.04
N TYR A 23 9.13 11.15 7.56
CA TYR A 23 9.65 12.01 8.62
C TYR A 23 9.97 13.41 8.09
N LEU A 24 10.81 13.54 7.06
CA LEU A 24 11.32 14.82 6.59
C LEU A 24 10.26 15.68 5.89
N LYS A 25 9.25 15.06 5.26
CA LYS A 25 8.19 15.78 4.54
C LYS A 25 6.90 15.93 5.32
N HIS A 26 6.60 15.01 6.25
CA HIS A 26 5.31 14.96 6.92
C HIS A 26 5.38 14.92 8.45
N ASP A 27 6.58 15.05 9.03
CA ASP A 27 6.87 15.06 10.47
C ASP A 27 6.46 13.77 11.20
N MET A 28 6.55 12.64 10.49
CA MET A 28 6.21 11.31 11.02
C MET A 28 7.46 10.58 11.49
N MET A 29 8.01 10.96 12.64
CA MET A 29 9.17 10.29 13.24
C MET A 29 8.83 8.84 13.67
N GLY A 30 9.66 7.88 13.28
CA GLY A 30 9.56 6.45 13.62
C GLY A 30 8.72 5.66 12.60
N ASP A 31 8.25 4.48 13.00
CA ASP A 31 7.39 3.64 12.15
C ASP A 31 6.14 4.42 11.73
N SER A 32 5.93 4.53 10.43
CA SER A 32 4.94 5.44 9.86
C SER A 32 4.22 4.87 8.64
N LEU A 33 2.97 5.29 8.50
CA LEU A 33 2.08 5.03 7.37
C LEU A 33 1.49 6.36 6.91
N LEU A 34 1.95 6.84 5.77
CA LEU A 34 1.37 8.01 5.10
C LEU A 34 0.41 7.55 4.02
N SER A 35 -0.80 8.10 3.96
CA SER A 35 -1.70 7.94 2.81
C SER A 35 -1.98 9.27 2.11
N PHE A 36 -2.24 9.22 0.81
CA PHE A 36 -2.60 10.39 0.00
C PHE A 36 -3.28 9.94 -1.29
N ILE A 37 -3.99 10.84 -1.96
CA ILE A 37 -4.62 10.57 -3.26
C ILE A 37 -3.92 11.40 -4.32
N GLY A 38 -3.64 10.79 -5.47
CA GLY A 38 -3.12 11.52 -6.62
C GLY A 38 -2.72 10.64 -7.79
N PRO A 39 -2.14 11.23 -8.84
CA PRO A 39 -1.72 10.50 -10.02
C PRO A 39 -0.56 9.55 -9.72
N CYS A 40 -0.47 8.48 -10.50
CA CYS A 40 0.64 7.54 -10.47
C CYS A 40 1.40 7.61 -11.80
N GLN A 41 2.71 7.83 -11.75
CA GLN A 41 3.58 7.82 -12.91
C GLN A 41 5.01 7.42 -12.51
N VAL A 42 5.26 6.12 -12.34
CA VAL A 42 6.58 5.62 -11.94
C VAL A 42 7.53 5.63 -13.14
N SER A 43 8.68 6.27 -12.98
CA SER A 43 9.73 6.22 -13.99
C SER A 43 10.50 4.90 -13.92
N LEU A 44 11.14 4.49 -15.02
CA LEU A 44 12.00 3.29 -15.01
C LEU A 44 13.18 3.40 -14.04
N ALA A 45 13.65 4.62 -13.75
CA ALA A 45 14.73 4.86 -12.80
C ALA A 45 14.28 4.60 -11.35
N GLU A 46 13.05 5.01 -11.02
CA GLU A 46 12.44 4.89 -9.69
C GLU A 46 11.66 3.58 -9.50
N MET A 47 11.56 2.75 -10.53
CA MET A 47 10.96 1.42 -10.42
C MET A 47 11.78 0.59 -9.44
N VAL A 48 11.16 -0.12 -8.52
CA VAL A 48 11.90 -0.92 -7.53
C VAL A 48 11.80 -2.40 -7.83
N ASP A 49 10.64 -2.84 -8.32
CA ASP A 49 10.42 -4.22 -8.74
C ASP A 49 11.35 -4.57 -9.92
N GLY A 50 12.12 -5.64 -9.72
CA GLY A 50 13.09 -6.13 -10.70
C GLY A 50 12.45 -6.81 -11.91
N GLU A 51 11.28 -7.42 -11.74
CA GLU A 51 10.50 -8.05 -12.81
C GLU A 51 9.89 -6.96 -13.69
N ASP A 52 9.23 -5.95 -13.09
CA ASP A 52 8.69 -4.81 -13.84
C ASP A 52 9.79 -4.06 -14.60
N LYS A 53 10.98 -3.89 -14.00
CA LYS A 53 12.15 -3.29 -14.67
C LYS A 53 12.58 -4.09 -15.89
N LYS A 54 12.65 -5.40 -15.74
CA LYS A 54 13.07 -6.31 -16.82
C LYS A 54 12.07 -6.29 -17.97
N GLU A 55 10.77 -6.22 -17.65
CA GLU A 55 9.68 -6.15 -18.62
C GLU A 55 9.45 -4.73 -19.18
N LYS A 56 10.11 -3.72 -18.60
CA LYS A 56 9.86 -2.30 -18.88
C LYS A 56 8.38 -1.97 -18.74
N ALA A 57 7.76 -2.52 -17.70
CA ALA A 57 6.37 -2.31 -17.41
C ALA A 57 6.08 -0.81 -17.25
N LYS A 58 4.88 -0.40 -17.65
CA LYS A 58 4.39 0.94 -17.40
C LYS A 58 3.57 0.89 -16.12
N ILE A 59 3.89 1.71 -15.14
CA ILE A 59 3.11 1.85 -13.91
C ILE A 59 2.55 3.27 -13.88
N CYS A 60 1.31 3.41 -14.31
CA CYS A 60 0.63 4.70 -14.32
C CYS A 60 -0.88 4.58 -14.14
N SER A 61 -1.47 5.63 -13.57
CA SER A 61 -2.91 5.83 -13.43
C SER A 61 -3.18 7.32 -13.23
N LYS A 62 -4.33 7.83 -13.69
CA LYS A 62 -4.70 9.23 -13.45
C LYS A 62 -4.90 9.55 -11.98
N GLU A 63 -5.38 8.57 -11.20
CA GLU A 63 -5.60 8.76 -9.77
C GLU A 63 -5.61 7.41 -9.04
N MET A 64 -4.90 7.35 -7.92
CA MET A 64 -4.87 6.22 -7.00
C MET A 64 -4.86 6.73 -5.56
N LEU A 65 -5.34 5.88 -4.65
CA LEU A 65 -5.11 6.00 -3.22
C LEU A 65 -3.76 5.35 -2.92
N HIS A 66 -2.78 6.13 -2.49
CA HIS A 66 -1.43 5.69 -2.19
C HIS A 66 -1.20 5.54 -0.70
N PHE A 67 -0.29 4.63 -0.36
CA PHE A 67 0.28 4.45 0.96
C PHE A 67 1.79 4.31 0.85
N VAL A 68 2.52 5.03 1.69
CA VAL A 68 3.97 4.90 1.87
C VAL A 68 4.22 4.53 3.33
N VAL A 69 4.69 3.30 3.53
CA VAL A 69 5.01 2.76 4.85
C VAL A 69 6.52 2.76 5.02
N GLU A 70 6.97 3.21 6.19
CA GLU A 70 8.36 3.08 6.61
C GLU A 70 8.40 2.43 7.99
N ILE A 71 9.13 1.32 8.13
CA ILE A 71 9.30 0.58 9.38
C ILE A 71 10.78 0.37 9.69
N PHE A 72 11.18 0.61 10.94
CA PHE A 72 12.56 0.53 11.40
C PHE A 72 12.81 -0.78 12.16
N HIS A 73 14.07 -1.22 12.19
CA HIS A 73 14.49 -2.42 12.92
C HIS A 73 13.75 -3.71 12.49
N GLN A 74 13.24 -3.74 11.25
CA GLN A 74 12.61 -4.92 10.65
C GLN A 74 13.42 -5.44 9.47
N SER A 75 13.18 -6.69 9.11
CA SER A 75 13.78 -7.33 7.93
C SER A 75 12.94 -7.08 6.68
N LEU A 76 13.56 -7.21 5.50
CA LEU A 76 12.81 -7.20 4.23
C LEU A 76 11.72 -8.27 4.21
N PHE A 77 11.98 -9.45 4.78
CA PHE A 77 10.97 -10.52 4.89
C PHE A 77 9.75 -10.03 5.67
N SER A 78 9.96 -9.39 6.82
CA SER A 78 8.87 -8.80 7.62
C SER A 78 8.11 -7.74 6.83
N ALA A 79 8.80 -6.92 6.04
CA ALA A 79 8.16 -5.90 5.20
C ALA A 79 7.30 -6.52 4.09
N VAL A 80 7.78 -7.56 3.41
CA VAL A 80 6.99 -8.32 2.40
C VAL A 80 5.79 -9.02 3.05
N CYS A 81 5.94 -9.56 4.26
CA CYS A 81 4.80 -10.09 5.02
C CYS A 81 3.76 -9.00 5.32
N MET A 82 4.21 -7.83 5.80
CA MET A 82 3.35 -6.70 6.12
C MET A 82 2.65 -6.14 4.87
N GLN A 83 3.36 -6.05 3.74
CA GLN A 83 2.84 -5.66 2.44
C GLN A 83 1.66 -6.57 2.02
N ARG A 84 1.82 -7.88 2.15
CA ARG A 84 0.77 -8.86 1.81
C ARG A 84 -0.40 -8.82 2.79
N LEU A 85 -0.12 -8.65 4.08
CA LEU A 85 -1.14 -8.49 5.10
C LEU A 85 -1.96 -7.22 4.85
N MET A 86 -1.31 -6.12 4.46
CA MET A 86 -1.98 -4.88 4.09
C MET A 86 -2.92 -5.06 2.89
N ALA A 87 -2.57 -5.91 1.92
CA ALA A 87 -3.47 -6.25 0.82
C ALA A 87 -4.73 -7.00 1.33
N ASP A 88 -4.57 -7.97 2.24
CA ASP A 88 -5.70 -8.70 2.83
C ASP A 88 -6.59 -7.79 3.72
N LEU A 89 -5.98 -6.90 4.51
CA LEU A 89 -6.70 -5.87 5.28
C LEU A 89 -7.47 -4.92 4.35
N SER A 90 -6.86 -4.51 3.23
CA SER A 90 -7.50 -3.66 2.23
C SER A 90 -8.72 -4.34 1.62
N ILE A 91 -8.62 -5.63 1.27
CA ILE A 91 -9.77 -6.40 0.77
C ILE A 91 -10.89 -6.42 1.82
N SER A 92 -10.58 -6.72 3.08
CA SER A 92 -11.60 -6.72 4.14
C SER A 92 -12.30 -5.37 4.27
N ARG A 93 -11.56 -4.26 4.25
CA ARG A 93 -12.14 -2.91 4.36
C ARG A 93 -12.95 -2.51 3.14
N ILE A 94 -12.55 -2.94 1.94
CA ILE A 94 -13.33 -2.71 0.71
C ILE A 94 -14.64 -3.50 0.77
N ILE A 95 -14.62 -4.76 1.22
CA ILE A 95 -15.84 -5.57 1.37
C ILE A 95 -16.81 -4.93 2.37
N ASP A 96 -16.30 -4.40 3.48
CA ASP A 96 -17.12 -3.74 4.51
C ASP A 96 -17.80 -2.46 3.99
N LEU A 97 -17.12 -1.70 3.11
CA LEU A 97 -17.58 -0.39 2.62
C LEU A 97 -18.38 -0.47 1.32
N SER A 98 -18.09 -1.45 0.46
CA SER A 98 -18.68 -1.55 -0.87
C SER A 98 -20.11 -2.10 -0.80
N PRO A 99 -21.12 -1.42 -1.38
CA PRO A 99 -22.45 -1.98 -1.55
C PRO A 99 -22.51 -3.05 -2.66
N LYS A 100 -21.46 -3.20 -3.48
CA LYS A 100 -21.40 -4.17 -4.58
C LYS A 100 -21.10 -5.56 -4.05
N GLU A 101 -21.98 -6.52 -4.36
CA GLU A 101 -21.75 -7.95 -4.07
C GLU A 101 -20.47 -8.50 -4.71
N GLU A 102 -20.07 -7.97 -5.87
CA GLU A 102 -18.83 -8.37 -6.54
C GLU A 102 -17.58 -8.11 -5.66
N ALA A 103 -17.60 -7.13 -4.76
CA ALA A 103 -16.47 -6.86 -3.86
C ALA A 103 -16.14 -8.06 -2.96
N LYS A 104 -17.12 -8.91 -2.63
CA LYS A 104 -16.91 -10.15 -1.85
C LYS A 104 -16.08 -11.20 -2.59
N THR A 105 -15.87 -11.02 -3.90
CA THR A 105 -15.06 -11.90 -4.74
C THR A 105 -13.65 -11.35 -5.01
N LEU A 106 -13.28 -10.23 -4.38
CA LEU A 106 -11.91 -9.74 -4.37
C LEU A 106 -10.98 -10.79 -3.79
N ARG A 107 -9.81 -10.94 -4.42
CA ARG A 107 -8.79 -11.89 -4.00
C ARG A 107 -7.42 -11.25 -4.08
N ARG A 108 -6.55 -11.65 -3.15
CA ARG A 108 -5.12 -11.38 -3.24
C ARG A 108 -4.45 -12.42 -4.13
N SER A 109 -3.47 -11.98 -4.91
CA SER A 109 -2.53 -12.84 -5.64
C SER A 109 -1.13 -12.26 -5.45
N GLY A 110 -0.33 -12.86 -4.57
CA GLY A 110 0.93 -12.24 -4.15
C GLY A 110 0.67 -11.00 -3.29
N ASP A 111 1.12 -9.84 -3.73
CA ASP A 111 0.96 -8.52 -3.11
C ASP A 111 -0.07 -7.62 -3.82
N ASP A 112 -0.64 -8.11 -4.92
CA ASP A 112 -1.69 -7.43 -5.69
C ASP A 112 -3.09 -7.94 -5.33
N ILE A 113 -4.09 -7.06 -5.47
CA ILE A 113 -5.52 -7.34 -5.32
C ILE A 113 -6.18 -7.38 -6.70
N TYR A 114 -7.06 -8.36 -6.92
CA TYR A 114 -7.78 -8.56 -8.17
C TYR A 114 -9.28 -8.75 -7.93
N LEU A 115 -10.07 -8.26 -8.90
CA LEU A 115 -11.45 -8.70 -9.13
C LEU A 115 -11.47 -9.46 -10.46
N LYS A 116 -11.71 -10.78 -10.41
CA LYS A 116 -11.57 -11.67 -11.58
C LYS A 116 -10.15 -11.58 -12.17
N ASP A 117 -10.03 -11.08 -13.39
CA ASP A 117 -8.81 -10.85 -14.17
C ASP A 117 -8.35 -9.38 -14.15
N LYS A 118 -9.12 -8.48 -13.51
CA LYS A 118 -8.81 -7.05 -13.43
C LYS A 118 -8.04 -6.73 -12.16
N LYS A 119 -6.94 -5.98 -12.31
CA LYS A 119 -6.07 -5.57 -11.21
C LYS A 119 -6.61 -4.32 -10.50
N LEU A 120 -6.68 -4.35 -9.16
CA LEU A 120 -7.17 -3.26 -8.33
C LEU A 120 -6.03 -2.46 -7.67
N SER A 121 -4.94 -3.13 -7.32
CA SER A 121 -3.82 -2.51 -6.62
C SER A 121 -2.48 -2.71 -7.33
N ILE A 122 -1.50 -1.91 -6.92
CA ILE A 122 -0.07 -2.15 -7.13
C ILE A 122 0.63 -2.11 -5.79
N SER A 123 1.76 -2.78 -5.67
CA SER A 123 2.50 -2.82 -4.42
C SER A 123 3.98 -3.13 -4.67
N VAL A 124 4.86 -2.65 -3.78
CA VAL A 124 6.26 -3.08 -3.72
C VAL A 124 6.80 -2.89 -2.31
N ALA A 125 7.67 -3.81 -1.86
CA ALA A 125 8.41 -3.69 -0.61
C ALA A 125 9.92 -3.75 -0.88
N THR A 126 10.69 -2.93 -0.16
CA THR A 126 12.14 -2.85 -0.33
C THR A 126 12.86 -2.41 0.96
N SER A 127 14.18 -2.41 0.92
CA SER A 127 15.04 -1.99 2.02
C SER A 127 15.80 -0.71 1.69
N SER A 128 15.91 0.15 2.68
CA SER A 128 16.99 1.13 2.77
C SER A 128 18.09 0.59 3.71
N PRO A 129 19.24 1.30 3.85
CA PRO A 129 20.24 0.92 4.85
C PRO A 129 19.76 0.96 6.30
N VAL A 130 18.64 1.65 6.60
CA VAL A 130 18.18 1.92 7.98
C VAL A 130 16.72 1.55 8.24
N SER A 131 15.94 1.27 7.21
CA SER A 131 14.50 1.04 7.30
C SER A 131 14.01 0.11 6.19
N GLN A 132 12.82 -0.44 6.36
CA GLN A 132 12.07 -1.09 5.28
C GLN A 132 10.96 -0.17 4.80
N LEU A 133 10.73 -0.19 3.50
CA LEU A 133 9.83 0.70 2.80
C LEU A 133 8.80 -0.12 2.03
N ILE A 134 7.54 0.30 2.09
CA ILE A 134 6.45 -0.34 1.34
C ILE A 134 5.67 0.77 0.62
N HIS A 135 5.48 0.60 -0.68
CA HIS A 135 4.46 1.33 -1.41
C HIS A 135 3.29 0.39 -1.67
N PHE A 136 2.09 0.88 -1.41
CA PHE A 136 0.85 0.19 -1.76
C PHE A 136 -0.09 1.22 -2.37
N ALA A 137 -0.78 0.89 -3.46
CA ALA A 137 -1.75 1.81 -4.02
C ALA A 137 -2.94 1.09 -4.64
N ILE A 138 -4.11 1.71 -4.52
CA ILE A 138 -5.40 1.19 -5.00
C ILE A 138 -5.95 2.14 -6.05
N ASN A 139 -6.36 1.63 -7.21
CA ASN A 139 -6.97 2.42 -8.28
C ASN A 139 -8.26 3.10 -7.79
N THR A 140 -8.32 4.43 -7.79
CA THR A 140 -9.60 5.16 -7.60
C THR A 140 -10.37 5.26 -8.91
N THR A 141 -9.64 5.26 -10.03
CA THR A 141 -10.12 5.22 -11.41
C THR A 141 -9.32 4.22 -12.24
N THR A 142 -9.87 3.77 -13.36
CA THR A 142 -9.18 2.95 -14.37
C THR A 142 -8.61 3.78 -15.52
N GLU A 143 -8.82 5.10 -15.51
CA GLU A 143 -8.31 5.98 -16.55
C GLU A 143 -6.77 6.05 -16.54
N GLY A 144 -6.17 5.78 -17.70
CA GLY A 144 -4.71 5.86 -17.88
C GLY A 144 -3.94 4.62 -17.41
N THR A 145 -4.63 3.54 -17.01
CA THR A 145 -3.96 2.30 -16.62
C THR A 145 -3.52 1.49 -17.85
N PRO A 146 -2.34 0.85 -17.85
CA PRO A 146 -1.79 0.16 -19.02
C PRO A 146 -2.26 -1.29 -19.19
N VAL A 147 -2.95 -1.84 -18.18
CA VAL A 147 -3.51 -3.20 -18.16
C VAL A 147 -5.00 -3.14 -17.78
N PRO A 148 -5.78 -4.22 -17.96
CA PRO A 148 -7.14 -4.29 -17.44
C PRO A 148 -7.17 -4.09 -15.93
N THR A 149 -7.89 -3.06 -15.49
CA THR A 149 -8.02 -2.69 -14.07
C THR A 149 -9.48 -2.58 -13.64
N ILE A 150 -9.66 -2.60 -12.32
CA ILE A 150 -10.89 -2.26 -11.61
C ILE A 150 -10.55 -1.12 -10.64
N SER A 151 -11.55 -0.34 -10.24
CA SER A 151 -11.36 0.85 -9.41
C SER A 151 -12.33 0.92 -8.24
N LEU A 152 -11.98 1.72 -7.22
CA LEU A 152 -12.87 2.04 -6.10
C LEU A 152 -14.16 2.71 -6.55
N LYS A 153 -14.11 3.53 -7.61
CA LYS A 153 -15.31 4.15 -8.19
C LYS A 153 -16.31 3.12 -8.71
N GLU A 154 -15.84 2.06 -9.36
CA GLU A 154 -16.70 0.95 -9.84
C GLU A 154 -17.26 0.11 -8.68
N LEU A 155 -16.51 0.02 -7.57
CA LEU A 155 -16.93 -0.64 -6.34
C LEU A 155 -17.78 0.26 -5.42
N GLU A 156 -18.03 1.52 -5.81
CA GLU A 156 -18.76 2.51 -5.00
C GLU A 156 -18.17 2.69 -3.58
N VAL A 157 -16.84 2.67 -3.49
CA VAL A 157 -16.11 2.90 -2.24
C VAL A 157 -15.48 4.29 -2.24
N ASP A 158 -15.74 5.07 -1.19
CA ASP A 158 -15.10 6.36 -0.98
C ASP A 158 -13.61 6.18 -0.65
N PRO A 159 -12.68 6.75 -1.44
CA PRO A 159 -11.24 6.55 -1.21
C PRO A 159 -10.75 7.11 0.13
N LEU A 160 -11.33 8.20 0.63
CA LEU A 160 -10.88 8.84 1.86
C LEU A 160 -11.29 8.04 3.09
N GLU A 161 -12.54 7.58 3.15
CA GLU A 161 -13.00 6.66 4.20
C GLU A 161 -12.22 5.35 4.15
N LEU A 162 -11.96 4.81 2.95
CA LEU A 162 -11.13 3.61 2.82
C LEU A 162 -9.70 3.83 3.34
N ALA A 163 -9.08 4.98 3.00
CA ALA A 163 -7.75 5.33 3.47
C ALA A 163 -7.66 5.32 5.00
N LYS A 164 -8.67 5.90 5.66
CA LYS A 164 -8.79 5.91 7.12
C LYS A 164 -8.93 4.50 7.67
N ARG A 165 -9.85 3.70 7.14
CA ARG A 165 -10.11 2.33 7.61
C ARG A 165 -8.91 1.40 7.45
N ILE A 166 -8.21 1.49 6.32
CA ILE A 166 -6.97 0.74 6.10
C ILE A 166 -5.89 1.24 7.06
N GLY A 167 -5.72 2.55 7.20
CA GLY A 167 -4.71 3.13 8.08
C GLY A 167 -4.86 2.70 9.53
N GLU A 168 -6.08 2.80 10.06
CA GLU A 168 -6.42 2.33 11.42
C GLU A 168 -6.18 0.83 11.58
N SER A 169 -6.58 0.02 10.58
CA SER A 169 -6.41 -1.44 10.62
C SER A 169 -4.93 -1.84 10.59
N VAL A 170 -4.13 -1.20 9.73
CA VAL A 170 -2.69 -1.45 9.61
C VAL A 170 -1.93 -1.07 10.87
N VAL A 171 -2.25 0.09 11.47
CA VAL A 171 -1.62 0.51 12.74
C VAL A 171 -1.95 -0.48 13.85
N ALA A 172 -3.22 -0.85 14.01
CA ALA A 172 -3.65 -1.79 15.03
C ALA A 172 -2.98 -3.16 14.86
N GLU A 173 -2.93 -3.67 13.62
CA GLU A 173 -2.30 -4.95 13.31
C GLU A 173 -0.78 -4.92 13.58
N TYR A 174 -0.10 -3.86 13.16
CA TYR A 174 1.34 -3.71 13.40
C TYR A 174 1.68 -3.65 14.89
N ASP A 175 0.91 -2.88 15.67
CA ASP A 175 1.13 -2.74 17.10
C ASP A 175 0.83 -4.06 17.85
N ASP A 176 -0.19 -4.83 17.44
CA ASP A 176 -0.44 -6.17 18.00
C ASP A 176 0.65 -7.18 17.63
N ILE A 177 1.17 -7.15 16.40
CA ILE A 177 2.33 -7.96 15.98
C ILE A 177 3.53 -7.66 16.88
N LEU A 178 3.86 -6.39 17.10
CA LEU A 178 4.96 -6.01 18.01
C LEU A 178 4.72 -6.52 19.42
N ALA A 179 3.52 -6.32 19.98
CA ALA A 179 3.16 -6.84 21.30
C ALA A 179 3.30 -8.37 21.36
N ALA A 180 2.91 -9.09 20.31
CA ALA A 180 3.01 -10.54 20.22
C ALA A 180 4.46 -11.05 20.31
N THR A 181 5.44 -10.29 19.79
CA THR A 181 6.86 -10.65 19.91
C THR A 181 7.38 -10.59 21.36
N THR A 182 6.72 -9.85 22.23
CA THR A 182 7.18 -9.61 23.61
C THR A 182 6.46 -10.48 24.66
N LYS A 183 5.43 -11.22 24.26
CA LYS A 183 4.60 -12.06 25.15
C LYS A 183 4.85 -13.57 25.01
N VAL A 184 5.96 -13.94 24.37
CA VAL A 184 6.35 -15.34 24.13
C VAL A 184 7.65 -15.68 24.85
N HIS A 185 7.72 -16.88 25.42
CA HIS A 185 8.97 -17.42 25.96
C HIS A 185 9.77 -18.12 24.86
N TRP A 186 11.09 -18.02 24.92
CA TRP A 186 11.96 -18.87 24.11
C TRP A 186 11.80 -20.34 24.55
N VAL A 187 11.85 -21.26 23.60
CA VAL A 187 11.75 -22.71 23.85
C VAL A 187 13.15 -23.31 23.81
N LYS A 188 13.42 -24.22 24.76
CA LYS A 188 14.70 -24.95 24.87
C LYS A 188 14.79 -26.10 23.90
#